data_AF-A0A929FH70-F1
#
_entry.id   AF-A0A929FH70-F1
#
_cell.length_a   1.000
_cell.length_b   1.000
_cell.length_c   1.000
_cell.angle_alpha   90.00
_cell.angle_beta   90.00
_cell.angle_gamma   90.00
#
_symmetry.space_group_name_H-M   'P 1'
#
loop_
_entity.id
_entity.type
_entity.pdbx_description
1 polymer ?
#
loop_
_entity_poly.entity_id
_entity_poly.type
_entity_poly.pdbx_seq_one_letter_code
_entity_poly.pdbx_strand_id
1 'polypeptide(L)'
;MLNSKPSQMLDAQQALPRQQASGRSLVVLDAQLDHLDQLISGLQPEAEVLLLDPDRDGIIQITEALLNTIGISQIHLVCHGSPGCLYLGLGVLNAETLSQYADAWAVWTERLAGASLLLYGCNVAVGEAGHRFLEGLHQQTGTAIAAATQPVGNGALGGHWQLDYQLGTVNNKLAFSEETRQTYAGLFDPTIRFTATPTPANLIESEGTVITFQFELSEAPPASGVTVTVTSDRAQSLGNIDTSNITTAGGDFPSPNADFSGFSLTIREQTASISTPIFDNPEGEDPMFDGLRAVTYTLESGSGYTSSPDANSVFVNFVDDPSQLPGEPSDAIEGTEANDVLTGTPGDDVILGLGGSDRLLGQAGDDELGGGNGNDTLLGIGGNDTLTGDGGNDRLIAGAGDDVLAGSGGNDRLIGGGGRDRLLGGAGSDVLTGGAGVDRLIGGGGNDRLIGGGDRDVLTGGGGNDTLIGGSGRDRLLGNAGGDRLAGGSGNDRLVGGGGNDTFVLATGTGRGVIQDFGNPDRLLLANNLSIDSLTITQQGNNTLIRQQGDVLVLLLGVQANTIDAADFIT
;
A
#
# COMPACT_ATOMS: atom_id res chain seq x y z
N MET A 1 50.93 63.14 8.80
CA MET A 1 50.97 63.03 10.28
C MET A 1 50.38 64.29 10.90
N LEU A 2 49.18 64.21 11.46
CA LEU A 2 48.79 64.73 12.79
C LEU A 2 47.25 64.66 12.94
N ASN A 3 46.84 64.06 14.06
CA ASN A 3 45.50 63.93 14.61
C ASN A 3 44.73 65.26 14.71
N SER A 4 43.39 65.21 14.64
CA SER A 4 42.53 65.62 15.76
C SER A 4 41.05 65.26 15.53
N LYS A 5 40.39 64.85 16.61
CA LYS A 5 38.98 64.48 16.77
C LYS A 5 38.07 65.74 16.89
N PRO A 6 36.73 65.59 16.96
CA PRO A 6 35.72 66.51 16.41
C PRO A 6 35.15 67.53 17.41
N SER A 7 34.45 68.55 16.91
CA SER A 7 33.49 69.42 17.63
C SER A 7 32.67 70.20 16.58
N GLN A 8 31.40 69.92 16.32
CA GLN A 8 30.20 70.25 17.10
C GLN A 8 29.47 71.51 16.59
N MET A 9 28.17 71.32 16.39
CA MET A 9 27.04 72.27 16.36
C MET A 9 26.67 72.89 15.00
N LEU A 10 25.53 72.48 14.41
CA LEU A 10 24.14 72.97 14.69
C LEU A 10 23.85 74.17 13.76
N ASP A 11 22.79 74.32 12.96
CA ASP A 11 21.51 73.64 12.76
C ASP A 11 20.88 74.18 11.45
N ALA A 12 19.81 73.50 11.03
CA ALA A 12 18.65 74.03 10.31
C ALA A 12 18.79 74.35 8.81
N GLN A 13 18.39 73.38 7.98
CA GLN A 13 17.28 73.60 7.06
C GLN A 13 16.40 72.34 6.97
N GLN A 14 15.38 72.36 7.82
CA GLN A 14 14.03 71.84 7.62
C GLN A 14 13.90 70.36 7.22
N ALA A 15 13.48 69.56 8.20
CA ALA A 15 12.72 68.34 7.98
C ALA A 15 11.55 68.61 7.04
N LEU A 16 11.72 68.24 5.77
CA LEU A 16 10.59 67.98 4.88
C LEU A 16 9.81 66.81 5.50
N PRO A 17 8.48 66.88 5.55
CA PRO A 17 7.67 65.81 6.12
C PRO A 17 8.01 64.49 5.43
N ARG A 18 8.02 63.39 6.21
CA ARG A 18 8.00 62.02 5.69
C ARG A 18 6.76 61.86 4.80
N GLN A 19 6.85 62.27 3.54
CA GLN A 19 5.89 61.89 2.53
C GLN A 19 6.11 60.40 2.30
N GLN A 20 5.04 59.65 2.49
CA GLN A 20 4.94 58.25 2.07
C GLN A 20 5.51 58.11 0.66
N ALA A 21 6.39 57.13 0.47
CA ALA A 21 7.02 56.84 -0.81
C ALA A 21 5.95 56.70 -1.90
N SER A 22 5.96 57.64 -2.84
CA SER A 22 5.27 57.52 -4.12
C SER A 22 5.96 56.40 -4.90
N GLY A 23 5.21 55.45 -5.45
CA GLY A 23 5.71 54.21 -6.08
C GLY A 23 6.59 54.38 -7.33
N ARG A 24 7.78 54.99 -7.19
CA ARG A 24 8.74 55.23 -8.28
C ARG A 24 9.80 54.12 -8.31
N SER A 25 10.11 53.66 -9.52
CA SER A 25 11.13 52.64 -9.79
C SER A 25 12.33 53.25 -10.49
N LEU A 26 13.54 52.98 -9.97
CA LEU A 26 14.81 53.28 -10.63
C LEU A 26 15.31 52.01 -11.34
N VAL A 27 15.48 52.10 -12.65
CA VAL A 27 15.99 51.00 -13.49
C VAL A 27 17.44 51.31 -13.84
N VAL A 28 18.36 50.53 -13.27
CA VAL A 28 19.78 50.61 -13.55
C VAL A 28 20.11 49.58 -14.63
N LEU A 29 20.67 50.05 -15.74
CA LEU A 29 21.06 49.22 -16.87
C LEU A 29 22.57 49.26 -17.04
N ASP A 30 23.20 48.10 -17.19
CA ASP A 30 24.58 48.04 -17.66
C ASP A 30 24.64 48.39 -19.16
N ALA A 31 25.52 49.31 -19.55
CA ALA A 31 25.68 49.72 -20.94
C ALA A 31 26.21 48.62 -21.87
N GLN A 32 26.75 47.54 -21.31
CA GLN A 32 27.25 46.39 -22.07
C GLN A 32 26.17 45.34 -22.33
N LEU A 33 24.91 45.59 -21.94
CA LEU A 33 23.80 44.69 -22.26
C LEU A 33 23.54 44.62 -23.77
N ASP A 34 23.32 43.41 -24.26
CA ASP A 34 22.83 43.20 -25.62
C ASP A 34 21.42 43.78 -25.77
N HIS A 35 21.11 44.34 -26.93
CA HIS A 35 19.79 44.89 -27.26
C HIS A 35 19.31 46.04 -26.34
N LEU A 36 20.23 46.78 -25.73
CA LEU A 36 19.95 47.89 -24.81
C LEU A 36 18.91 48.90 -25.34
N ASP A 37 18.99 49.30 -26.61
CA ASP A 37 18.03 50.24 -27.22
C ASP A 37 16.59 49.71 -27.22
N GLN A 38 16.43 48.40 -27.38
CA GLN A 38 15.12 47.72 -27.34
C GLN A 38 14.62 47.62 -25.89
N LEU A 39 15.52 47.39 -24.94
CA LEU A 39 15.19 47.36 -23.52
C LEU A 39 14.70 48.75 -23.06
N ILE A 40 15.42 49.81 -23.40
CA ILE A 40 15.07 51.20 -23.04
C ILE A 40 13.72 51.60 -23.66
N SER A 41 13.46 51.22 -24.92
CA SER A 41 12.20 51.55 -25.59
C SER A 41 10.98 50.76 -25.08
N GLY A 42 11.20 49.63 -24.40
CA GLY A 42 10.16 48.85 -23.74
C GLY A 42 9.82 49.29 -22.31
N LEU A 43 10.59 50.20 -21.72
CA LEU A 43 10.33 50.71 -20.37
C LEU A 43 9.15 51.70 -20.38
N GLN A 44 8.42 51.72 -19.26
CA GLN A 44 7.36 52.71 -19.05
C GLN A 44 7.95 54.13 -19.15
N PRO A 45 7.26 55.10 -19.79
CA PRO A 45 7.79 56.46 -19.97
C PRO A 45 8.15 57.18 -18.66
N GLU A 46 7.60 56.74 -17.53
CA GLU A 46 7.83 57.31 -16.20
C GLU A 46 8.91 56.59 -15.38
N ALA A 47 9.55 55.55 -15.94
CA ALA A 47 10.66 54.87 -15.29
C ALA A 47 11.92 55.75 -15.31
N GLU A 48 12.54 55.94 -14.15
CA GLU A 48 13.83 56.62 -14.07
C GLU A 48 14.91 55.63 -14.46
N VAL A 49 15.66 55.91 -15.52
CA VAL A 49 16.69 55.00 -16.06
C VAL A 49 18.08 55.55 -15.79
N LEU A 50 18.90 54.77 -15.08
CA LEU A 50 20.33 55.01 -14.92
C LEU A 50 21.10 54.05 -15.81
N LEU A 51 21.73 54.58 -16.86
CA LEU A 51 22.64 53.80 -17.69
C LEU A 51 24.06 53.89 -17.11
N LEU A 52 24.66 52.76 -16.75
CA LEU A 52 25.99 52.71 -16.16
C LEU A 52 27.08 52.95 -17.22
N ASP A 53 28.05 53.79 -16.88
CA ASP A 53 29.29 53.92 -17.65
C ASP A 53 30.13 52.66 -17.47
N PRO A 54 30.48 51.93 -18.55
CA PRO A 54 31.23 50.68 -18.47
C PRO A 54 32.65 50.86 -17.93
N ASP A 55 33.21 52.06 -18.01
CA ASP A 55 34.59 52.36 -17.57
C ASP A 55 34.67 52.83 -16.10
N ARG A 56 33.56 52.79 -15.36
CA ARG A 56 33.49 53.18 -13.94
C ARG A 56 32.92 52.05 -13.10
N ASP A 57 33.23 52.05 -11.80
CA ASP A 57 32.63 51.11 -10.84
C ASP A 57 31.14 51.43 -10.69
N GLY A 58 30.28 50.47 -11.06
CA GLY A 58 28.84 50.64 -11.05
C GLY A 58 28.22 50.83 -9.67
N ILE A 59 28.82 50.27 -8.59
CA ILE A 59 28.32 50.49 -7.23
C ILE A 59 28.50 51.94 -6.82
N ILE A 60 29.63 52.55 -7.17
CA ILE A 60 29.86 53.98 -6.92
C ILE A 60 28.87 54.83 -7.71
N GLN A 61 28.64 54.51 -9.00
CA GLN A 61 27.68 55.24 -9.85
C GLN A 61 26.25 55.18 -9.31
N ILE A 62 25.78 53.99 -8.89
CA ILE A 62 24.46 53.84 -8.28
C ILE A 62 24.39 54.62 -6.97
N THR A 63 25.44 54.58 -6.14
CA THR A 63 25.49 55.33 -4.88
C THR A 63 25.38 56.84 -5.11
N GLU A 64 26.09 57.38 -6.11
CA GLU A 64 26.01 58.78 -6.52
C GLU A 64 24.59 59.15 -7.00
N ALA A 65 23.92 58.26 -7.73
CA ALA A 65 22.53 58.46 -8.16
C ALA A 65 21.57 58.49 -6.96
N LEU A 66 21.73 57.56 -6.01
CA LEU A 66 20.88 57.48 -4.80
C LEU A 66 21.02 58.69 -3.87
N LEU A 67 22.18 59.35 -3.84
CA LEU A 67 22.35 60.60 -3.08
C LEU A 67 21.51 61.75 -3.63
N ASN A 68 21.18 61.71 -4.93
CA ASN A 68 20.44 62.74 -5.63
C ASN A 68 18.95 62.41 -5.85
N THR A 69 18.51 61.22 -5.42
CA THR A 69 17.15 60.72 -5.64
C THR A 69 16.40 60.55 -4.31
N ILE A 70 15.10 60.86 -4.29
CA ILE A 70 14.25 60.71 -3.11
C ILE A 70 12.98 59.92 -3.44
N GLY A 71 12.57 59.04 -2.52
CA GLY A 71 11.28 58.34 -2.60
C GLY A 71 11.23 57.16 -3.59
N ILE A 72 12.35 56.48 -3.82
CA ILE A 72 12.38 55.23 -4.60
C ILE A 72 11.74 54.11 -3.81
N SER A 73 10.79 53.38 -4.40
CA SER A 73 10.19 52.18 -3.81
C SER A 73 10.80 50.89 -4.35
N GLN A 74 11.38 50.91 -5.55
CA GLN A 74 11.99 49.75 -6.20
C GLN A 74 13.22 50.12 -7.01
N ILE A 75 14.26 49.29 -6.93
CA ILE A 75 15.43 49.39 -7.79
C ILE A 75 15.57 48.11 -8.59
N HIS A 76 15.70 48.25 -9.90
CA HIS A 76 15.94 47.13 -10.81
C HIS A 76 17.38 47.24 -11.31
N LEU A 77 18.26 46.30 -10.95
CA LEU A 77 19.62 46.20 -11.49
C LEU A 77 19.62 45.17 -12.61
N VAL A 78 19.72 45.64 -13.85
CA VAL A 78 19.81 44.78 -15.03
C VAL A 78 21.22 44.85 -15.56
N CYS A 79 21.94 43.73 -15.49
CA CYS A 79 23.33 43.67 -15.90
C CYS A 79 23.77 42.24 -16.27
N HIS A 80 25.01 42.09 -16.71
CA HIS A 80 25.59 40.77 -16.89
C HIS A 80 25.93 40.14 -15.53
N GLY A 81 25.98 38.80 -15.48
CA GLY A 81 26.29 38.10 -14.24
C GLY A 81 26.66 36.63 -14.44
N SER A 82 26.90 35.98 -13.33
CA SER A 82 27.03 34.53 -13.20
C SER A 82 26.46 34.11 -11.83
N PRO A 83 26.32 32.81 -11.52
CA PRO A 83 25.87 32.38 -10.19
C PRO A 83 26.64 33.06 -9.04
N GLY A 84 25.92 33.79 -8.18
CA GLY A 84 26.48 34.55 -7.06
C GLY A 84 27.27 35.82 -7.40
N CYS A 85 27.19 36.32 -8.65
CA CYS A 85 28.02 37.44 -9.11
C CYS A 85 27.27 38.35 -10.10
N LEU A 86 27.36 39.67 -9.89
CA LEU A 86 26.91 40.70 -10.82
C LEU A 86 28.09 41.54 -11.31
N TYR A 87 28.12 41.80 -12.62
CA TYR A 87 29.06 42.73 -13.23
C TYR A 87 28.35 44.06 -13.47
N LEU A 88 28.88 45.15 -12.92
CA LEU A 88 28.29 46.49 -12.98
C LEU A 88 29.39 47.48 -13.42
N GLY A 89 29.54 47.65 -14.74
CA GLY A 89 30.71 48.33 -15.32
C GLY A 89 32.02 47.64 -14.89
N LEU A 90 32.95 48.38 -14.28
CA LEU A 90 34.19 47.81 -13.73
C LEU A 90 34.01 47.11 -12.36
N GLY A 91 32.84 47.27 -11.73
CA GLY A 91 32.55 46.68 -10.42
C GLY A 91 32.14 45.22 -10.53
N VAL A 92 32.63 44.38 -9.61
CA VAL A 92 32.21 42.99 -9.47
C VAL A 92 31.58 42.80 -8.09
N LEU A 93 30.30 42.46 -8.06
CA LEU A 93 29.54 42.31 -6.83
C LEU A 93 29.24 40.83 -6.56
N ASN A 94 29.88 40.27 -5.53
CA ASN A 94 29.67 38.90 -5.06
C ASN A 94 29.90 38.81 -3.54
N ALA A 95 29.70 37.64 -2.94
CA ALA A 95 29.82 37.44 -1.50
C ALA A 95 31.19 37.87 -0.89
N GLU A 96 32.27 37.83 -1.68
CA GLU A 96 33.62 38.17 -1.24
C GLU A 96 33.90 39.68 -1.33
N THR A 97 33.30 40.36 -2.31
CA THR A 97 33.52 41.79 -2.56
C THR A 97 32.57 42.70 -1.78
N LEU A 98 31.45 42.18 -1.27
CA LEU A 98 30.47 42.96 -0.48
C LEU A 98 31.10 43.82 0.63
N SER A 99 32.08 43.27 1.35
CA SER A 99 32.74 43.96 2.46
C SER A 99 33.57 45.18 2.03
N GLN A 100 33.94 45.27 0.75
CA GLN A 100 34.75 46.36 0.20
C GLN A 100 33.95 47.65 -0.02
N TYR A 101 32.61 47.57 -0.01
CA TYR A 101 31.69 48.66 -0.31
C TYR A 101 30.90 49.16 0.92
N ALA A 102 31.45 49.02 2.13
CA ALA A 102 30.75 49.36 3.39
C ALA A 102 30.19 50.80 3.41
N ASP A 103 30.93 51.78 2.88
CA ASP A 103 30.47 53.18 2.82
C ASP A 103 29.28 53.35 1.85
N ALA A 104 29.24 52.60 0.75
CA ALA A 104 28.11 52.59 -0.17
C ALA A 104 26.88 51.98 0.49
N TRP A 105 27.02 50.87 1.22
CA TRP A 105 25.90 50.22 1.92
C TRP A 105 25.27 51.10 3.00
N ALA A 106 26.04 51.96 3.66
CA ALA A 106 25.48 52.94 4.58
C ALA A 106 24.52 53.91 3.87
N VAL A 107 24.89 54.38 2.68
CA VAL A 107 24.03 55.24 1.85
C VAL A 107 22.82 54.47 1.35
N TRP A 108 22.99 53.26 0.84
CA TRP A 108 21.89 52.45 0.32
C TRP A 108 20.90 52.10 1.42
N THR A 109 21.36 51.71 2.61
CA THR A 109 20.48 51.40 3.74
C THR A 109 19.63 52.60 4.15
N GLU A 110 20.22 53.82 4.16
CA GLU A 110 19.47 55.04 4.47
C GLU A 110 18.45 55.37 3.36
N ARG A 111 18.87 55.29 2.09
CA ARG A 111 18.07 55.72 0.94
C ARG A 111 17.02 54.72 0.49
N LEU A 112 17.23 53.44 0.79
CA LEU A 112 16.39 52.31 0.37
C LEU A 112 15.58 51.71 1.52
N ALA A 113 15.48 52.40 2.66
CA ALA A 113 14.67 51.96 3.78
C ALA A 113 13.21 51.74 3.35
N GLY A 114 12.77 50.47 3.29
CA GLY A 114 11.43 50.07 2.84
C GLY A 114 11.27 49.93 1.33
N ALA A 115 12.33 50.07 0.54
CA ALA A 115 12.35 49.77 -0.88
C ALA A 115 12.65 48.28 -1.14
N SER A 116 12.46 47.83 -2.38
CA SER A 116 12.90 46.50 -2.83
C SER A 116 14.01 46.61 -3.87
N LEU A 117 15.00 45.72 -3.78
CA LEU A 117 16.09 45.58 -4.75
C LEU A 117 15.85 44.34 -5.60
N LEU A 118 15.73 44.52 -6.91
CA LEU A 118 15.48 43.47 -7.89
C LEU A 118 16.73 43.31 -8.78
N LEU A 119 17.32 42.11 -8.77
CA LEU A 119 18.60 41.79 -9.41
C LEU A 119 18.38 40.89 -10.63
N TYR A 120 18.79 41.38 -11.79
CA TYR A 120 18.68 40.69 -13.07
C TYR A 120 20.07 40.56 -13.67
N GLY A 121 20.78 39.51 -13.29
CA GLY A 121 22.07 39.12 -13.87
C GLY A 121 22.15 37.62 -13.99
N CYS A 122 22.82 37.14 -15.05
CA CYS A 122 22.64 35.78 -15.51
C CYS A 122 22.84 34.74 -14.41
N ASN A 123 21.74 34.10 -13.98
CA ASN A 123 21.74 33.06 -12.95
C ASN A 123 22.21 33.51 -11.56
N VAL A 124 22.15 34.80 -11.21
CA VAL A 124 22.75 35.34 -9.98
C VAL A 124 22.29 34.61 -8.70
N ALA A 125 21.05 34.11 -8.65
CA ALA A 125 20.51 33.39 -7.50
C ALA A 125 20.76 31.86 -7.53
N VAL A 126 21.43 31.33 -8.54
CA VAL A 126 21.60 29.87 -8.72
C VAL A 126 22.69 29.32 -7.80
N GLY A 127 22.39 28.15 -7.20
CA GLY A 127 23.33 27.37 -6.41
C GLY A 127 23.72 28.02 -5.07
N GLU A 128 24.67 27.38 -4.40
CA GLU A 128 25.15 27.81 -3.08
C GLU A 128 25.82 29.19 -3.12
N ALA A 129 26.53 29.50 -4.21
CA ALA A 129 27.15 30.80 -4.43
C ALA A 129 26.11 31.93 -4.51
N GLY A 130 25.00 31.70 -5.21
CA GLY A 130 23.87 32.63 -5.28
C GLY A 130 23.25 32.90 -3.91
N HIS A 131 22.95 31.83 -3.16
CA HIS A 131 22.39 31.96 -1.82
C HIS A 131 23.29 32.76 -0.87
N ARG A 132 24.58 32.42 -0.82
CA ARG A 132 25.56 33.15 0.04
C ARG A 132 25.70 34.62 -0.35
N PHE A 133 25.65 34.91 -1.64
CA PHE A 133 25.71 36.29 -2.13
C PHE A 133 24.48 37.10 -1.69
N LEU A 134 23.27 36.57 -1.91
CA LEU A 134 22.02 37.26 -1.58
C LEU A 134 21.86 37.44 -0.06
N GLU A 135 22.22 36.44 0.73
CA GLU A 135 22.21 36.52 2.18
C GLU A 135 23.18 37.62 2.67
N GLY A 136 24.41 37.64 2.15
CA GLY A 136 25.38 38.68 2.46
C GLY A 136 24.90 40.08 2.08
N LEU A 137 24.30 40.22 0.90
CA LEU A 137 23.81 41.52 0.41
C LEU A 137 22.61 42.01 1.24
N HIS A 138 21.71 41.13 1.64
CA HIS A 138 20.61 41.46 2.55
C HIS A 138 21.13 41.92 3.92
N GLN A 139 22.14 41.24 4.47
CA GLN A 139 22.76 41.63 5.74
C GLN A 139 23.42 43.02 5.68
N GLN A 140 24.01 43.40 4.53
CA GLN A 140 24.64 44.72 4.37
C GLN A 140 23.63 45.85 4.19
N THR A 141 22.51 45.59 3.50
CA THR A 141 21.58 46.63 3.04
C THR A 141 20.27 46.72 3.84
N GLY A 142 19.92 45.66 4.59
CA GLY A 142 18.64 45.54 5.28
C GLY A 142 17.41 45.62 4.37
N THR A 143 17.61 45.51 3.05
CA THR A 143 16.60 45.73 2.00
C THR A 143 16.04 44.39 1.54
N ALA A 144 14.77 44.33 1.13
CA ALA A 144 14.20 43.12 0.54
C ALA A 144 14.82 42.89 -0.86
N ILE A 145 15.29 41.66 -1.13
CA ILE A 145 16.01 41.34 -2.37
C ILE A 145 15.28 40.26 -3.17
N ALA A 146 15.04 40.56 -4.44
CA ALA A 146 14.56 39.64 -5.46
C ALA A 146 15.67 39.43 -6.49
N ALA A 147 15.87 38.21 -6.99
CA ALA A 147 17.00 37.92 -7.86
C ALA A 147 16.71 36.82 -8.89
N ALA A 148 17.25 36.96 -10.10
CA ALA A 148 17.02 36.03 -11.21
C ALA A 148 17.79 34.71 -11.05
N THR A 149 17.13 33.60 -11.39
CA THR A 149 17.72 32.25 -11.47
C THR A 149 18.03 31.80 -12.89
N GLN A 150 17.81 32.66 -13.91
CA GLN A 150 18.08 32.39 -15.33
C GLN A 150 18.86 33.54 -16.02
N PRO A 151 19.47 33.33 -17.21
CA PRO A 151 20.16 34.38 -17.98
C PRO A 151 19.22 35.46 -18.51
N VAL A 152 19.66 36.71 -18.51
CA VAL A 152 18.94 37.79 -19.20
C VAL A 152 19.32 37.73 -20.69
N GLY A 153 18.33 37.63 -21.58
CA GLY A 153 18.54 37.81 -23.03
C GLY A 153 18.84 36.55 -23.86
N ASN A 154 18.87 35.34 -23.29
CA ASN A 154 18.90 34.10 -24.07
C ASN A 154 17.65 33.27 -23.79
N GLY A 155 16.58 33.51 -24.56
CA GLY A 155 15.38 32.67 -24.59
C GLY A 155 14.46 32.70 -23.37
N ALA A 156 14.78 33.42 -22.28
CA ALA A 156 13.88 33.61 -21.15
C ALA A 156 14.20 34.93 -20.42
N LEU A 157 13.23 35.84 -20.30
CA LEU A 157 13.13 36.69 -19.10
C LEU A 157 12.57 35.80 -17.97
N GLY A 158 13.38 34.81 -17.59
CA GLY A 158 12.99 33.71 -16.71
C GLY A 158 13.19 34.06 -15.24
N GLY A 159 12.08 34.13 -14.51
CA GLY A 159 12.04 34.05 -13.05
C GLY A 159 11.05 35.01 -12.40
N HIS A 160 9.85 34.51 -12.07
CA HIS A 160 9.00 35.11 -11.05
C HIS A 160 9.57 34.82 -9.67
N TRP A 161 10.40 35.70 -9.08
CA TRP A 161 10.77 35.51 -7.66
C TRP A 161 10.93 36.85 -6.94
N GLN A 162 10.04 37.13 -5.99
CA GLN A 162 10.33 38.00 -4.86
C GLN A 162 10.64 37.07 -3.67
N LEU A 163 11.89 37.07 -3.19
CA LEU A 163 12.25 36.42 -1.92
C LEU A 163 12.06 37.48 -0.83
N ASP A 164 10.85 37.55 -0.28
CA ASP A 164 10.60 38.35 0.93
C ASP A 164 11.05 37.52 2.14
N TYR A 165 12.18 37.88 2.74
CA TYR A 165 12.69 37.19 3.92
C TYR A 165 11.99 37.74 5.17
N GLN A 166 10.73 37.34 5.37
CA GLN A 166 10.08 37.38 6.68
C GLN A 166 9.43 36.03 6.96
N LEU A 167 9.70 35.47 8.13
CA LEU A 167 9.15 34.20 8.61
C LEU A 167 7.64 34.07 8.29
N GLY A 168 7.28 33.11 7.43
CA GLY A 168 6.01 32.40 7.54
C GLY A 168 4.94 32.53 6.45
N THR A 169 5.08 33.31 5.37
CA THR A 169 4.10 33.26 4.26
C THR A 169 4.61 33.87 2.95
N VAL A 170 4.44 33.14 1.83
CA VAL A 170 4.79 33.56 0.45
C VAL A 170 3.57 34.23 -0.19
N ASN A 171 3.73 35.44 -0.75
CA ASN A 171 2.69 36.12 -1.53
C ASN A 171 3.20 36.48 -2.93
N ASN A 172 2.54 35.96 -3.97
CA ASN A 172 2.88 36.17 -5.38
C ASN A 172 2.30 37.50 -5.93
N LYS A 173 3.14 38.38 -6.46
CA LYS A 173 2.72 39.45 -7.39
C LYS A 173 3.64 39.56 -8.60
N LEU A 174 3.05 39.84 -9.76
CA LEU A 174 3.66 39.84 -11.09
C LEU A 174 4.32 41.20 -11.44
N ALA A 175 5.45 41.16 -12.17
CA ALA A 175 6.23 42.34 -12.55
C ALA A 175 5.98 42.86 -13.99
N PHE A 176 5.23 42.14 -14.83
CA PHE A 176 4.93 42.56 -16.21
C PHE A 176 3.42 42.65 -16.46
N SER A 177 3.00 43.61 -17.27
CA SER A 177 1.59 43.85 -17.62
C SER A 177 1.04 42.77 -18.56
N GLU A 178 -0.28 42.58 -18.53
CA GLU A 178 -1.04 41.70 -19.44
C GLU A 178 -0.72 41.97 -20.92
N GLU A 179 -0.56 43.26 -21.27
CA GLU A 179 -0.27 43.75 -22.63
C GLU A 179 1.16 43.37 -23.09
N THR A 180 2.11 43.32 -22.16
CA THR A 180 3.48 42.89 -22.42
C THR A 180 3.55 41.39 -22.72
N ARG A 181 2.71 40.55 -22.10
CA ARG A 181 2.69 39.10 -22.38
C ARG A 181 2.09 38.77 -23.74
N GLN A 182 1.02 39.45 -24.14
CA GLN A 182 0.37 39.24 -25.44
C GLN A 182 1.27 39.55 -26.63
N THR A 183 2.23 40.46 -26.45
CA THR A 183 3.19 40.85 -27.50
C THR A 183 4.29 39.79 -27.74
N TYR A 184 4.56 38.90 -26.76
CA TYR A 184 5.67 37.94 -26.78
C TYR A 184 5.22 36.48 -26.52
N ALA A 185 4.03 36.09 -27.01
CA ALA A 185 3.40 34.78 -26.79
C ALA A 185 4.21 33.54 -27.22
N GLY A 186 5.38 33.70 -27.86
CA GLY A 186 6.29 32.60 -28.23
C GLY A 186 7.55 32.47 -27.37
N LEU A 187 7.67 33.22 -26.27
CA LEU A 187 8.81 33.21 -25.34
C LEU A 187 8.46 32.66 -23.94
N PHE A 188 7.18 32.37 -23.70
CA PHE A 188 6.68 31.81 -22.45
C PHE A 188 6.01 30.49 -22.76
N ASP A 189 6.70 29.41 -22.39
CA ASP A 189 6.17 28.06 -22.49
C ASP A 189 5.19 27.85 -21.31
N PRO A 190 3.88 27.63 -21.55
CA PRO A 190 2.90 27.46 -20.49
C PRO A 190 3.31 26.36 -19.51
N THR A 191 3.04 26.52 -18.22
CA THR A 191 3.26 25.44 -17.26
C THR A 191 2.10 24.46 -17.31
N ILE A 192 2.40 23.16 -17.42
CA ILE A 192 1.39 22.09 -17.42
C ILE A 192 1.30 21.47 -16.04
N ARG A 193 0.07 21.39 -15.53
CA ARG A 193 -0.29 20.54 -14.40
C ARG A 193 -0.88 19.24 -14.93
N PHE A 194 -0.28 18.12 -14.52
CA PHE A 194 -0.71 16.78 -14.90
C PHE A 194 -1.30 16.04 -13.70
N THR A 195 -2.54 15.56 -13.83
CA THR A 195 -3.26 14.85 -12.76
C THR A 195 -4.08 13.70 -13.35
N ALA A 196 -4.57 12.79 -12.49
CA ALA A 196 -5.58 11.82 -12.88
C ALA A 196 -6.71 11.74 -11.87
N THR A 197 -7.85 11.25 -12.35
CA THR A 197 -9.04 10.96 -11.55
C THR A 197 -9.45 9.50 -11.72
N PRO A 198 -9.90 8.83 -10.63
CA PRO A 198 -10.15 9.35 -9.26
C PRO A 198 -8.87 9.76 -8.51
N THR A 199 -8.97 10.54 -7.42
CA THR A 199 -7.81 11.06 -6.66
C THR A 199 -8.01 10.85 -5.15
N PRO A 200 -7.09 10.16 -4.43
CA PRO A 200 -5.93 9.41 -4.94
C PRO A 200 -6.40 8.36 -5.95
N ALA A 201 -5.60 8.11 -7.00
CA ALA A 201 -5.97 7.24 -8.12
C ALA A 201 -5.90 5.77 -7.72
N ASN A 202 -6.73 5.39 -6.75
CA ASN A 202 -7.06 4.02 -6.43
C ASN A 202 -8.20 3.63 -7.37
N LEU A 203 -7.87 2.87 -8.39
CA LEU A 203 -8.82 2.33 -9.35
C LEU A 203 -9.24 0.95 -8.89
N ILE A 204 -10.54 0.69 -8.92
CA ILE A 204 -11.08 -0.63 -8.61
C ILE A 204 -11.02 -1.47 -9.89
N GLU A 205 -10.46 -2.67 -9.81
CA GLU A 205 -10.33 -3.62 -10.92
C GLU A 205 -11.70 -4.18 -11.34
N SER A 206 -12.48 -3.37 -12.06
CA SER A 206 -13.86 -3.66 -12.46
C SER A 206 -14.08 -3.27 -13.91
N GLU A 207 -14.88 -4.06 -14.64
CA GLU A 207 -15.20 -3.80 -16.05
C GLU A 207 -15.81 -2.39 -16.20
N GLY A 208 -15.24 -1.61 -17.13
CA GLY A 208 -15.66 -0.23 -17.35
C GLY A 208 -15.14 0.78 -16.31
N THR A 209 -14.23 0.40 -15.41
CA THR A 209 -13.45 1.38 -14.64
C THR A 209 -12.61 2.24 -15.59
N VAL A 210 -12.74 3.55 -15.46
CA VAL A 210 -12.11 4.55 -16.32
C VAL A 210 -11.08 5.33 -15.53
N ILE A 211 -9.86 5.43 -16.06
CA ILE A 211 -8.90 6.45 -15.65
C ILE A 211 -9.05 7.66 -16.54
N THR A 212 -9.10 8.85 -15.93
CA THR A 212 -9.08 10.12 -16.68
C THR A 212 -7.83 10.90 -16.35
N PHE A 213 -6.94 11.03 -17.34
CA PHE A 213 -5.78 11.93 -17.30
C PHE A 213 -6.22 13.35 -17.64
N GLN A 214 -5.80 14.31 -16.84
CA GLN A 214 -6.13 15.74 -16.98
C GLN A 214 -4.87 16.58 -17.11
N PHE A 215 -4.91 17.50 -18.06
CA PHE A 215 -3.86 18.46 -18.37
C PHE A 215 -4.44 19.86 -18.25
N GLU A 216 -3.83 20.70 -17.42
CA GLU A 216 -4.21 22.10 -17.25
C GLU A 216 -3.00 22.98 -17.52
N LEU A 217 -3.11 23.84 -18.54
CA LEU A 217 -2.10 24.83 -18.86
C LEU A 217 -2.34 26.11 -18.05
N SER A 218 -1.26 26.72 -17.59
CA SER A 218 -1.31 28.03 -16.91
C SER A 218 -1.94 29.14 -17.76
N GLU A 219 -1.95 28.98 -19.08
CA GLU A 219 -2.55 29.87 -20.07
C GLU A 219 -2.98 29.10 -21.32
N ALA A 220 -3.82 29.70 -22.16
CA ALA A 220 -4.30 29.05 -23.38
C ALA A 220 -3.13 28.72 -24.34
N PRO A 221 -3.11 27.52 -24.95
CA PRO A 221 -2.04 27.14 -25.87
C PRO A 221 -2.08 27.98 -27.16
N PRO A 222 -0.95 28.10 -27.88
CA PRO A 222 -0.92 28.71 -29.20
C PRO A 222 -1.84 27.96 -30.18
N ALA A 223 -2.25 28.63 -31.27
CA ALA A 223 -3.16 28.05 -32.26
C ALA A 223 -2.67 26.74 -32.90
N SER A 224 -1.36 26.48 -32.90
CA SER A 224 -0.76 25.21 -33.33
C SER A 224 -1.02 24.05 -32.36
N GLY A 225 -1.38 24.35 -31.11
CA GLY A 225 -1.42 23.43 -29.98
C GLY A 225 -0.04 23.15 -29.38
N VAL A 226 -0.03 22.41 -28.27
CA VAL A 226 1.17 21.94 -27.55
C VAL A 226 1.16 20.42 -27.53
N THR A 227 2.20 19.78 -28.06
CA THR A 227 2.32 18.32 -28.02
C THR A 227 2.97 17.87 -26.72
N VAL A 228 2.26 17.04 -25.97
CA VAL A 228 2.75 16.42 -24.72
C VAL A 228 2.97 14.93 -24.93
N THR A 229 3.91 14.37 -24.18
CA THR A 229 4.20 12.93 -24.16
C THR A 229 4.16 12.44 -22.72
N VAL A 230 3.38 11.40 -22.47
CA VAL A 230 3.28 10.72 -21.18
C VAL A 230 3.85 9.31 -21.34
N THR A 231 4.77 8.95 -20.46
CA THR A 231 5.40 7.62 -20.39
C THR A 231 4.99 6.91 -19.11
N SER A 232 5.24 5.61 -19.02
CA SER A 232 5.01 4.79 -17.82
C SER A 232 6.25 3.99 -17.49
N ASP A 233 6.41 3.67 -16.21
CA ASP A 233 7.39 2.72 -15.71
C ASP A 233 7.06 1.24 -16.04
N ARG A 234 5.89 0.98 -16.64
CA ARG A 234 5.44 -0.36 -17.04
C ARG A 234 5.13 -0.41 -18.54
N ALA A 235 5.70 -1.42 -19.21
CA ALA A 235 5.37 -1.73 -20.59
C ALA A 235 3.89 -2.12 -20.72
N GLN A 236 3.25 -1.73 -21.82
CA GLN A 236 1.86 -2.06 -22.10
C GLN A 236 0.84 -1.60 -21.04
N SER A 237 1.17 -0.62 -20.18
CA SER A 237 0.30 -0.14 -19.10
C SER A 237 -1.03 0.48 -19.56
N LEU A 238 -1.17 0.76 -20.86
CA LEU A 238 -2.40 1.25 -21.46
C LEU A 238 -3.16 0.18 -22.26
N GLY A 239 -2.75 -1.08 -22.15
CA GLY A 239 -3.32 -2.17 -22.95
C GLY A 239 -3.07 -1.96 -24.45
N ASN A 240 -3.61 -2.83 -25.29
CA ASN A 240 -3.88 -2.43 -26.67
C ASN A 240 -4.92 -1.30 -26.59
N ILE A 241 -4.47 -0.04 -26.51
CA ILE A 241 -5.34 1.14 -26.40
C ILE A 241 -6.49 0.99 -27.39
N ASP A 242 -7.67 0.65 -26.89
CA ASP A 242 -8.83 0.51 -27.76
C ASP A 242 -9.30 1.91 -28.12
N THR A 243 -8.82 2.38 -29.27
CA THR A 243 -9.16 3.68 -29.82
C THR A 243 -10.66 3.88 -30.03
N SER A 244 -11.49 2.83 -29.95
CA SER A 244 -12.94 2.93 -30.05
C SER A 244 -13.62 3.48 -28.79
N ASN A 245 -12.98 3.38 -27.62
CA ASN A 245 -13.56 3.75 -26.31
C ASN A 245 -12.83 4.88 -25.57
N ILE A 246 -11.93 5.60 -26.26
CA ILE A 246 -11.30 6.81 -25.71
C ILE A 246 -12.21 8.02 -25.88
N THR A 247 -12.36 8.80 -24.82
CA THR A 247 -12.92 10.15 -24.89
C THR A 247 -11.84 11.19 -24.69
N THR A 248 -11.79 12.18 -25.58
CA THR A 248 -10.90 13.34 -25.45
C THR A 248 -11.67 14.64 -25.40
N ALA A 249 -11.17 15.60 -24.62
CA ALA A 249 -11.65 16.98 -24.60
C ALA A 249 -10.44 17.91 -24.62
N GLY A 250 -10.53 19.05 -25.31
CA GLY A 250 -9.47 20.06 -25.34
C GLY A 250 -8.15 19.66 -25.99
N GLY A 251 -8.08 18.49 -26.61
CA GLY A 251 -6.90 17.98 -27.32
C GLY A 251 -7.26 16.94 -28.38
N ASP A 252 -6.25 16.58 -29.17
CA ASP A 252 -6.38 15.55 -30.21
C ASP A 252 -6.47 14.13 -29.61
N PHE A 253 -6.91 13.16 -30.40
CA PHE A 253 -6.84 11.75 -30.02
C PHE A 253 -5.39 11.33 -29.75
N PRO A 254 -5.11 10.60 -28.66
CA PRO A 254 -3.76 10.20 -28.31
C PRO A 254 -3.18 9.20 -29.32
N SER A 255 -1.89 9.31 -29.59
CA SER A 255 -1.10 8.30 -30.29
C SER A 255 -0.31 7.50 -29.26
N PRO A 256 -0.51 6.17 -29.14
CA PRO A 256 0.32 5.34 -28.27
C PRO A 256 1.79 5.35 -28.72
N ASN A 257 2.69 5.09 -27.79
CA ASN A 257 4.07 4.71 -28.10
C ASN A 257 4.14 3.24 -28.58
N ALA A 258 5.29 2.84 -29.12
CA ALA A 258 5.45 1.55 -29.81
C ALA A 258 5.27 0.33 -28.88
N ASP A 259 5.48 0.50 -27.58
CA ASP A 259 5.39 -0.50 -26.52
C ASP A 259 4.15 -0.34 -25.63
N PHE A 260 3.23 0.58 -25.98
CA PHE A 260 2.00 0.88 -25.25
C PHE A 260 2.19 1.23 -23.76
N SER A 261 3.39 1.68 -23.37
CA SER A 261 3.69 2.21 -22.04
C SER A 261 3.27 3.68 -21.89
N GLY A 262 2.74 4.31 -22.92
CA GLY A 262 2.49 5.74 -22.91
C GLY A 262 1.78 6.24 -24.15
N PHE A 263 1.55 7.55 -24.19
CA PHE A 263 0.91 8.21 -25.32
C PHE A 263 1.40 9.63 -25.52
N SER A 264 1.19 10.16 -26.73
CA SER A 264 1.37 11.57 -27.04
C SER A 264 0.04 12.17 -27.53
N LEU A 265 -0.26 13.40 -27.15
CA LEU A 265 -1.43 14.14 -27.66
C LEU A 265 -1.06 15.62 -27.90
N THR A 266 -1.84 16.31 -28.73
CA THR A 266 -1.70 17.76 -28.90
C THR A 266 -2.84 18.48 -28.20
N ILE A 267 -2.51 19.27 -27.18
CA ILE A 267 -3.45 20.09 -26.41
C ILE A 267 -3.76 21.37 -27.18
N ARG A 268 -5.04 21.66 -27.40
CA ARG A 268 -5.53 22.82 -28.18
C ARG A 268 -6.34 23.81 -27.36
N GLU A 269 -6.78 23.41 -26.17
CA GLU A 269 -7.48 24.27 -25.22
C GLU A 269 -6.67 24.40 -23.92
N GLN A 270 -7.04 25.34 -23.06
CA GLN A 270 -6.34 25.54 -21.80
C GLN A 270 -6.42 24.31 -20.87
N THR A 271 -7.47 23.52 -21.00
CA THR A 271 -7.66 22.25 -20.31
C THR A 271 -7.86 21.14 -21.33
N ALA A 272 -7.19 20.00 -21.14
CA ALA A 272 -7.42 18.80 -21.93
C ALA A 272 -7.57 17.57 -21.04
N SER A 273 -8.34 16.58 -21.49
CA SER A 273 -8.47 15.31 -20.80
C SER A 273 -8.50 14.14 -21.76
N ILE A 274 -7.99 13.00 -21.29
CA ILE A 274 -8.14 11.69 -21.94
C ILE A 274 -8.73 10.75 -20.90
N SER A 275 -9.86 10.13 -21.24
CA SER A 275 -10.45 9.06 -20.44
C SER A 275 -10.38 7.75 -21.22
N THR A 276 -9.81 6.73 -20.60
CA THR A 276 -9.70 5.37 -21.17
C THR A 276 -10.22 4.34 -20.17
N PRO A 277 -11.06 3.39 -20.60
CA PRO A 277 -11.30 2.19 -19.82
C PRO A 277 -10.00 1.39 -19.75
N ILE A 278 -9.71 0.81 -18.59
CA ILE A 278 -8.48 0.02 -18.35
C ILE A 278 -8.79 -1.46 -18.09
N PHE A 279 -10.08 -1.84 -18.04
CA PHE A 279 -10.58 -3.21 -17.95
C PHE A 279 -11.78 -3.36 -18.89
N ASP A 280 -11.52 -3.63 -20.19
CA ASP A 280 -12.55 -3.70 -21.25
C ASP A 280 -12.60 -5.09 -21.93
N ASN A 281 -12.07 -6.13 -21.26
CA ASN A 281 -12.15 -7.49 -21.78
C ASN A 281 -13.40 -8.21 -21.22
N PRO A 282 -14.41 -8.52 -22.05
CA PRO A 282 -15.63 -9.20 -21.62
C PRO A 282 -15.44 -10.70 -21.29
N GLU A 283 -14.24 -11.28 -21.51
CA GLU A 283 -13.94 -12.69 -21.22
C GLU A 283 -13.28 -12.94 -19.84
N GLY A 284 -13.22 -11.93 -18.96
CA GLY A 284 -12.95 -12.15 -17.53
C GLY A 284 -11.47 -12.32 -17.14
N GLU A 285 -10.53 -12.29 -18.08
CA GLU A 285 -9.10 -12.20 -17.78
C GLU A 285 -8.45 -11.19 -18.72
N ASP A 286 -8.09 -10.02 -18.21
CA ASP A 286 -7.04 -9.22 -18.85
C ASP A 286 -5.72 -9.56 -18.13
N PRO A 287 -4.95 -10.55 -18.62
CA PRO A 287 -3.77 -11.09 -17.93
C PRO A 287 -2.63 -10.07 -17.77
N MET A 288 -2.79 -8.83 -18.26
CA MET A 288 -1.82 -7.76 -18.12
C MET A 288 -1.94 -6.95 -16.83
N PHE A 289 -3.12 -6.94 -16.18
CA PHE A 289 -3.32 -6.25 -14.90
C PHE A 289 -3.39 -7.19 -13.70
N ASP A 290 -3.55 -8.48 -13.94
CA ASP A 290 -3.48 -9.50 -12.89
C ASP A 290 -2.12 -9.44 -12.16
N GLY A 291 -2.15 -9.17 -10.85
CA GLY A 291 -0.98 -8.99 -9.97
C GLY A 291 -0.29 -7.62 -10.04
N LEU A 292 -0.79 -6.64 -10.82
CA LEU A 292 -0.14 -5.34 -11.03
C LEU A 292 -0.58 -4.27 -10.01
N ARG A 293 0.13 -4.17 -8.88
CA ARG A 293 -0.30 -3.32 -7.74
C ARG A 293 -0.25 -1.80 -7.97
N ALA A 294 0.62 -1.29 -8.86
CA ALA A 294 0.76 0.16 -9.11
C ALA A 294 1.51 0.50 -10.41
N VAL A 295 1.17 1.64 -11.00
CA VAL A 295 1.81 2.23 -12.19
C VAL A 295 2.07 3.72 -11.98
N THR A 296 3.24 4.20 -12.41
CA THR A 296 3.56 5.63 -12.45
C THR A 296 3.56 6.13 -13.88
N TYR A 297 2.73 7.14 -14.16
CA TYR A 297 2.73 7.86 -15.43
C TYR A 297 3.49 9.17 -15.29
N THR A 298 4.42 9.46 -16.19
CA THR A 298 5.30 10.65 -16.15
C THR A 298 5.12 11.49 -17.41
N LEU A 299 4.84 12.78 -17.24
CA LEU A 299 4.87 13.78 -18.28
C LEU A 299 6.34 14.11 -18.60
N GLU A 300 6.76 13.76 -19.81
CA GLU A 300 8.10 14.04 -20.31
C GLU A 300 8.33 15.54 -20.51
N SER A 301 9.59 15.97 -20.56
CA SER A 301 9.89 17.36 -20.94
C SER A 301 9.77 17.53 -22.45
N GLY A 302 8.98 18.50 -22.91
CA GLY A 302 8.79 18.81 -24.33
C GLY A 302 9.07 20.27 -24.68
N SER A 303 8.98 20.61 -25.97
CA SER A 303 9.06 21.99 -26.46
C SER A 303 7.67 22.65 -26.44
N GLY A 304 7.55 23.90 -26.00
CA GLY A 304 6.28 24.63 -26.01
C GLY A 304 5.52 24.55 -24.68
N TYR A 305 6.14 24.03 -23.62
CA TYR A 305 5.63 24.04 -22.24
C TYR A 305 6.73 23.76 -21.21
N THR A 306 6.44 24.10 -19.95
CA THR A 306 7.26 23.72 -18.79
C THR A 306 6.46 22.78 -17.88
N SER A 307 7.08 21.73 -17.35
CA SER A 307 6.47 20.89 -16.30
C SER A 307 7.04 21.30 -14.94
N SER A 308 6.17 21.36 -13.92
CA SER A 308 6.65 21.50 -12.54
C SER A 308 7.13 20.13 -12.04
N PRO A 309 8.33 20.03 -11.43
CA PRO A 309 8.84 18.75 -10.91
C PRO A 309 7.88 18.05 -9.93
N ASP A 310 7.05 18.80 -9.22
CA ASP A 310 6.09 18.28 -8.23
C ASP A 310 4.74 17.90 -8.86
N ALA A 311 4.55 18.12 -10.17
CA ALA A 311 3.29 17.89 -10.89
C ALA A 311 3.50 17.23 -12.27
N ASN A 312 4.63 16.55 -12.46
CA ASN A 312 4.95 15.86 -13.71
C ASN A 312 4.69 14.35 -13.65
N SER A 313 4.22 13.80 -12.54
CA SER A 313 3.92 12.38 -12.43
C SER A 313 2.60 12.13 -11.71
N VAL A 314 1.94 11.06 -12.12
CA VAL A 314 0.69 10.55 -11.54
C VAL A 314 0.94 9.12 -11.14
N PHE A 315 0.66 8.82 -9.86
CA PHE A 315 0.71 7.48 -9.32
C PHE A 315 -0.69 6.88 -9.27
N VAL A 316 -0.86 5.71 -9.86
CA VAL A 316 -2.12 4.98 -9.94
C VAL A 316 -1.95 3.64 -9.22
N ASN A 317 -2.78 3.41 -8.20
CA ASN A 317 -2.91 2.13 -7.54
C ASN A 317 -4.10 1.39 -8.13
N PHE A 318 -3.95 0.10 -8.33
CA PHE A 318 -5.05 -0.79 -8.67
C PHE A 318 -5.42 -1.58 -7.40
N VAL A 319 -6.72 -1.68 -7.15
CA VAL A 319 -7.31 -2.31 -5.96
C VAL A 319 -8.41 -3.22 -6.46
N ASP A 320 -8.47 -4.44 -5.96
CA ASP A 320 -9.42 -5.44 -6.47
C ASP A 320 -10.89 -5.05 -6.23
N ASP A 321 -11.80 -5.46 -7.14
CA ASP A 321 -13.24 -5.22 -7.02
C ASP A 321 -13.87 -6.09 -5.93
N PRO A 322 -14.35 -5.50 -4.82
CA PRO A 322 -14.94 -6.26 -3.71
C PRO A 322 -16.28 -6.94 -4.04
N SER A 323 -16.83 -6.73 -5.25
CA SER A 323 -18.13 -7.25 -5.68
C SER A 323 -18.09 -8.45 -6.64
N GLN A 324 -16.91 -8.91 -7.06
CA GLN A 324 -16.71 -10.01 -8.02
C GLN A 324 -16.34 -11.38 -7.38
N LEU A 325 -16.62 -11.61 -6.09
CA LEU A 325 -16.41 -12.92 -5.45
C LEU A 325 -17.33 -14.01 -6.06
N PRO A 326 -16.83 -14.80 -7.02
CA PRO A 326 -16.33 -16.14 -6.70
C PRO A 326 -14.97 -16.46 -7.36
N GLY A 327 -13.98 -16.80 -6.54
CA GLY A 327 -12.65 -17.28 -6.96
C GLY A 327 -11.59 -16.18 -6.91
N GLU A 328 -11.08 -15.89 -5.71
CA GLU A 328 -9.83 -15.16 -5.54
C GLU A 328 -8.67 -16.00 -6.13
N PRO A 329 -7.55 -15.41 -6.58
CA PRO A 329 -6.43 -16.18 -7.10
C PRO A 329 -5.89 -17.12 -6.02
N SER A 330 -5.73 -18.40 -6.37
CA SER A 330 -5.01 -19.39 -5.58
C SER A 330 -3.60 -18.92 -5.28
N ASP A 331 -3.32 -18.57 -4.02
CA ASP A 331 -2.01 -18.12 -3.60
C ASP A 331 -1.16 -19.28 -3.08
N ALA A 332 0.12 -19.29 -3.48
CA ALA A 332 1.13 -20.11 -2.83
C ALA A 332 1.86 -19.25 -1.80
N ILE A 333 1.58 -19.47 -0.51
CA ILE A 333 2.15 -18.73 0.62
C ILE A 333 3.13 -19.66 1.35
N GLU A 334 4.40 -19.26 1.40
CA GLU A 334 5.45 -19.99 2.13
C GLU A 334 5.95 -19.14 3.30
N GLY A 335 6.00 -19.74 4.47
CA GLY A 335 6.55 -19.20 5.70
C GLY A 335 8.06 -19.35 5.80
N THR A 336 8.56 -19.43 7.02
CA THR A 336 9.97 -19.49 7.37
C THR A 336 10.22 -20.59 8.39
N GLU A 337 11.47 -20.76 8.85
CA GLU A 337 11.80 -21.68 9.94
C GLU A 337 11.52 -21.09 11.35
N ALA A 338 10.73 -20.01 11.41
CA ALA A 338 10.34 -19.33 12.63
C ALA A 338 8.82 -19.21 12.72
N ASN A 339 8.30 -18.88 13.91
CA ASN A 339 6.86 -18.77 14.11
C ASN A 339 6.21 -17.71 13.21
N ASP A 340 5.32 -18.16 12.33
CA ASP A 340 4.64 -17.34 11.35
C ASP A 340 3.13 -17.21 11.60
N VAL A 341 2.56 -16.15 11.03
CA VAL A 341 1.11 -15.98 10.92
C VAL A 341 0.79 -15.75 9.46
N LEU A 342 0.24 -16.78 8.81
CA LEU A 342 -0.05 -16.82 7.40
C LEU A 342 -1.57 -16.87 7.20
N THR A 343 -2.06 -16.14 6.21
CA THR A 343 -3.48 -16.07 5.90
C THR A 343 -3.64 -16.05 4.40
N GLY A 344 -4.36 -17.03 3.89
CA GLY A 344 -4.79 -17.15 2.52
C GLY A 344 -5.87 -16.13 2.16
N THR A 345 -6.32 -16.21 0.93
CA THR A 345 -7.46 -15.54 0.36
C THR A 345 -8.73 -16.39 0.52
N PRO A 346 -9.91 -15.86 0.15
CA PRO A 346 -11.10 -16.68 -0.02
C PRO A 346 -11.12 -17.65 -1.23
N GLY A 347 -10.00 -17.88 -1.91
CA GLY A 347 -9.83 -18.83 -3.02
C GLY A 347 -9.07 -20.08 -2.59
N ASP A 348 -8.83 -21.02 -3.52
CA ASP A 348 -8.14 -22.30 -3.20
C ASP A 348 -6.63 -22.07 -3.03
N ASP A 349 -6.12 -21.96 -1.80
CA ASP A 349 -4.73 -21.60 -1.53
C ASP A 349 -3.82 -22.79 -1.18
N VAL A 350 -2.51 -22.59 -1.30
CA VAL A 350 -1.49 -23.49 -0.75
C VAL A 350 -0.64 -22.71 0.26
N ILE A 351 -0.73 -23.06 1.54
CA ILE A 351 -0.04 -22.36 2.64
C ILE A 351 0.90 -23.34 3.36
N LEU A 352 2.21 -23.04 3.38
CA LEU A 352 3.23 -23.85 4.03
C LEU A 352 3.92 -23.07 5.15
N GLY A 353 3.82 -23.54 6.40
CA GLY A 353 4.47 -22.95 7.59
C GLY A 353 5.97 -23.24 7.69
N LEU A 354 6.40 -24.43 7.24
CA LEU A 354 7.76 -24.98 7.31
C LEU A 354 8.20 -25.38 8.72
N GLY A 355 8.68 -24.44 9.53
CA GLY A 355 9.24 -24.76 10.83
C GLY A 355 8.93 -23.65 11.81
N GLY A 356 8.60 -23.95 13.06
CA GLY A 356 8.17 -22.91 13.97
C GLY A 356 7.05 -23.36 14.87
N SER A 357 6.05 -22.54 15.04
CA SER A 357 4.81 -22.83 15.77
C SER A 357 3.83 -21.82 15.23
N ASP A 358 3.23 -22.21 14.12
CA ASP A 358 2.66 -21.31 13.13
C ASP A 358 1.16 -21.22 13.27
N ARG A 359 0.60 -20.15 12.70
CA ARG A 359 -0.84 -19.95 12.60
C ARG A 359 -1.23 -19.74 11.16
N LEU A 360 -1.87 -20.73 10.56
CA LEU A 360 -2.28 -20.75 9.17
C LEU A 360 -3.81 -20.64 9.10
N LEU A 361 -4.31 -19.81 8.19
CA LEU A 361 -5.73 -19.60 7.94
C LEU A 361 -5.98 -19.63 6.44
N GLY A 362 -6.74 -20.61 5.95
CA GLY A 362 -7.17 -20.76 4.55
C GLY A 362 -8.22 -19.72 4.18
N GLN A 363 -9.42 -19.86 4.75
CA GLN A 363 -10.61 -18.97 4.72
C GLN A 363 -11.79 -19.62 4.00
N ALA A 364 -11.95 -19.37 2.72
CA ALA A 364 -12.95 -20.03 1.91
C ALA A 364 -12.21 -20.62 0.72
N GLY A 365 -12.74 -21.66 0.09
CA GLY A 365 -12.03 -22.33 -1.00
C GLY A 365 -11.51 -23.68 -0.56
N ASP A 366 -11.09 -24.51 -1.50
CA ASP A 366 -10.54 -25.84 -1.23
C ASP A 366 -9.02 -25.70 -0.98
N ASP A 367 -8.62 -25.47 0.28
CA ASP A 367 -7.25 -25.07 0.63
C ASP A 367 -6.31 -26.25 0.96
N GLU A 368 -5.00 -26.10 0.71
CA GLU A 368 -3.93 -26.98 1.19
C GLU A 368 -3.04 -26.28 2.22
N LEU A 369 -3.15 -26.66 3.49
CA LEU A 369 -2.37 -26.09 4.59
C LEU A 369 -1.40 -27.12 5.17
N GLY A 370 -0.10 -26.79 5.20
CA GLY A 370 0.95 -27.59 5.85
C GLY A 370 1.65 -26.83 6.97
N GLY A 371 1.59 -27.33 8.21
CA GLY A 371 2.26 -26.73 9.38
C GLY A 371 3.76 -26.91 9.34
N GLY A 372 4.21 -28.16 9.21
CA GLY A 372 5.62 -28.52 9.15
C GLY A 372 6.15 -28.96 10.52
N ASN A 373 7.34 -28.54 10.92
CA ASN A 373 7.84 -28.88 12.26
C ASN A 373 7.44 -27.78 13.25
N GLY A 374 6.78 -28.11 14.35
CA GLY A 374 6.26 -27.08 15.23
C GLY A 374 5.07 -27.54 16.04
N ASN A 375 4.54 -26.70 16.92
CA ASN A 375 3.16 -26.90 17.38
C ASN A 375 2.30 -25.87 16.67
N ASP A 376 1.65 -26.29 15.60
CA ASP A 376 1.01 -25.39 14.64
C ASP A 376 -0.50 -25.34 14.86
N THR A 377 -1.12 -24.27 14.36
CA THR A 377 -2.58 -24.12 14.32
C THR A 377 -3.02 -23.83 12.90
N LEU A 378 -3.75 -24.77 12.30
CA LEU A 378 -4.26 -24.70 10.93
C LEU A 378 -5.79 -24.57 10.96
N LEU A 379 -6.33 -23.63 10.19
CA LEU A 379 -7.75 -23.29 10.11
C LEU A 379 -8.17 -23.24 8.63
N GLY A 380 -8.93 -24.20 8.13
CA GLY A 380 -9.45 -24.18 6.74
C GLY A 380 -10.65 -23.24 6.57
N ILE A 381 -11.54 -23.24 7.57
CA ILE A 381 -12.83 -22.52 7.67
C ILE A 381 -13.92 -23.06 6.74
N GLY A 382 -13.78 -23.03 5.41
CA GLY A 382 -14.80 -23.64 4.55
C GLY A 382 -14.37 -23.87 3.11
N GLY A 383 -15.00 -24.86 2.47
CA GLY A 383 -14.46 -25.53 1.29
C GLY A 383 -13.91 -26.89 1.69
N ASN A 384 -13.44 -27.68 0.73
CA ASN A 384 -12.94 -29.03 0.97
C ASN A 384 -11.42 -28.97 1.18
N ASP A 385 -11.02 -28.84 2.43
CA ASP A 385 -9.64 -28.50 2.77
C ASP A 385 -8.76 -29.74 3.01
N THR A 386 -7.47 -29.61 2.73
CA THR A 386 -6.42 -30.56 3.12
C THR A 386 -5.47 -29.91 4.13
N LEU A 387 -5.53 -30.34 5.39
CA LEU A 387 -4.69 -29.83 6.48
C LEU A 387 -3.71 -30.90 6.95
N THR A 388 -2.41 -30.57 6.98
CA THR A 388 -1.34 -31.46 7.49
C THR A 388 -0.54 -30.75 8.58
N GLY A 389 -0.47 -31.33 9.78
CA GLY A 389 0.32 -30.83 10.92
C GLY A 389 1.81 -31.12 10.80
N ASP A 390 2.14 -32.33 10.31
CA ASP A 390 3.49 -32.89 10.23
C ASP A 390 4.10 -33.26 11.60
N GLY A 391 4.93 -32.40 12.19
CA GLY A 391 5.74 -32.78 13.34
C GLY A 391 5.58 -31.86 14.53
N GLY A 392 4.87 -32.32 15.55
CA GLY A 392 4.73 -31.70 16.86
C GLY A 392 3.30 -31.86 17.36
N ASN A 393 2.82 -31.01 18.26
CA ASN A 393 1.46 -31.18 18.81
C ASN A 393 0.56 -30.11 18.19
N ASP A 394 -0.12 -30.49 17.12
CA ASP A 394 -0.78 -29.56 16.23
C ASP A 394 -2.28 -29.46 16.52
N ARG A 395 -2.85 -28.34 16.07
CA ARG A 395 -4.29 -28.10 16.13
C ARG A 395 -4.82 -27.81 14.73
N LEU A 396 -5.53 -28.77 14.16
CA LEU A 396 -6.15 -28.67 12.85
C LEU A 396 -7.67 -28.54 13.00
N ILE A 397 -8.25 -27.53 12.37
CA ILE A 397 -9.70 -27.33 12.28
C ILE A 397 -10.01 -27.07 10.81
N ALA A 398 -10.71 -27.98 10.15
CA ALA A 398 -11.06 -27.78 8.75
C ALA A 398 -12.27 -26.84 8.67
N GLY A 399 -13.50 -27.30 8.88
CA GLY A 399 -14.63 -26.38 9.04
C GLY A 399 -15.88 -26.90 8.36
N ALA A 400 -16.24 -26.33 7.22
CA ALA A 400 -17.39 -26.79 6.43
C ALA A 400 -16.94 -27.27 5.06
N GLY A 401 -17.16 -28.53 4.73
CA GLY A 401 -16.70 -29.16 3.49
C GLY A 401 -16.42 -30.65 3.71
N ASP A 402 -16.11 -31.39 2.65
CA ASP A 402 -15.64 -32.78 2.77
C ASP A 402 -14.09 -32.74 2.95
N ASP A 403 -13.60 -32.69 4.19
CA ASP A 403 -12.21 -32.33 4.49
C ASP A 403 -11.25 -33.52 4.71
N VAL A 404 -9.94 -33.27 4.58
CA VAL A 404 -8.87 -34.22 4.89
C VAL A 404 -7.88 -33.61 5.90
N LEU A 405 -7.73 -34.25 7.05
CA LEU A 405 -6.82 -33.80 8.11
C LEU A 405 -5.82 -34.91 8.46
N ALA A 406 -4.54 -34.54 8.58
CA ALA A 406 -3.48 -35.42 9.04
C ALA A 406 -2.61 -34.73 10.12
N GLY A 407 -2.61 -35.27 11.34
CA GLY A 407 -1.73 -34.80 12.43
C GLY A 407 -0.26 -35.24 12.22
N SER A 408 -0.09 -36.46 11.72
CA SER A 408 1.19 -37.11 11.44
C SER A 408 1.95 -37.51 12.70
N GLY A 409 2.67 -36.63 13.39
CA GLY A 409 3.52 -37.02 14.51
C GLY A 409 3.49 -36.05 15.68
N GLY A 410 3.10 -36.54 16.85
CA GLY A 410 2.97 -35.83 18.12
C GLY A 410 1.55 -36.01 18.64
N ASN A 411 1.12 -35.20 19.62
CA ASN A 411 -0.22 -35.36 20.21
C ASN A 411 -1.16 -34.29 19.66
N ASP A 412 -1.90 -34.66 18.63
CA ASP A 412 -2.60 -33.71 17.78
C ASP A 412 -4.07 -33.57 18.17
N ARG A 413 -4.66 -32.43 17.78
CA ARG A 413 -6.09 -32.20 17.88
C ARG A 413 -6.67 -31.86 16.52
N LEU A 414 -7.47 -32.77 15.98
CA LEU A 414 -8.12 -32.64 14.67
C LEU A 414 -9.63 -32.49 14.85
N ILE A 415 -10.22 -31.51 14.14
CA ILE A 415 -11.66 -31.26 14.09
C ILE A 415 -12.08 -31.12 12.63
N GLY A 416 -12.90 -32.04 12.12
CA GLY A 416 -13.42 -32.00 10.75
C GLY A 416 -14.44 -30.88 10.58
N GLY A 417 -15.54 -30.96 11.32
CA GLY A 417 -16.56 -29.93 11.35
C GLY A 417 -17.85 -30.41 10.72
N GLY A 418 -18.20 -29.92 9.53
CA GLY A 418 -19.41 -30.33 8.83
C GLY A 418 -19.11 -30.78 7.42
N GLY A 419 -19.51 -32.01 7.08
CA GLY A 419 -19.32 -32.61 5.77
C GLY A 419 -18.93 -34.07 5.94
N ARG A 420 -18.23 -34.67 4.97
CA ARG A 420 -17.72 -36.04 5.10
C ARG A 420 -16.22 -36.00 5.18
N ASP A 421 -15.75 -36.06 6.43
CA ASP A 421 -14.36 -35.76 6.74
C ASP A 421 -13.52 -37.03 6.89
N ARG A 422 -12.22 -36.87 6.64
CA ARG A 422 -11.21 -37.92 6.84
C ARG A 422 -10.13 -37.41 7.76
N LEU A 423 -10.10 -37.91 8.98
CA LEU A 423 -9.12 -37.52 10.00
C LEU A 423 -8.16 -38.68 10.27
N LEU A 424 -6.86 -38.38 10.22
CA LEU A 424 -5.76 -39.27 10.59
C LEU A 424 -4.92 -38.62 11.68
N GLY A 425 -4.90 -39.19 12.88
CA GLY A 425 -4.07 -38.71 14.00
C GLY A 425 -2.60 -38.91 13.68
N GLY A 426 -2.17 -40.16 13.56
CA GLY A 426 -0.81 -40.52 13.21
C GLY A 426 -0.11 -41.18 14.40
N ALA A 427 1.03 -40.67 14.82
CA ALA A 427 1.79 -41.21 15.94
C ALA A 427 1.74 -40.25 17.14
N GLY A 428 1.25 -40.71 18.27
CA GLY A 428 1.10 -39.96 19.52
C GLY A 428 -0.31 -40.16 20.07
N SER A 429 -0.66 -39.43 21.13
CA SER A 429 -1.97 -39.53 21.77
C SER A 429 -2.89 -38.41 21.26
N ASP A 430 -3.68 -38.73 20.24
CA ASP A 430 -4.42 -37.75 19.46
C ASP A 430 -5.87 -37.58 19.91
N VAL A 431 -6.47 -36.44 19.58
CA VAL A 431 -7.89 -36.16 19.78
C VAL A 431 -8.55 -35.79 18.46
N LEU A 432 -9.37 -36.68 17.93
CA LEU A 432 -10.08 -36.52 16.67
C LEU A 432 -11.57 -36.32 16.92
N THR A 433 -12.17 -35.32 16.26
CA THR A 433 -13.61 -35.06 16.27
C THR A 433 -14.10 -34.90 14.83
N GLY A 434 -14.97 -35.79 14.36
CA GLY A 434 -15.58 -35.71 13.02
C GLY A 434 -16.53 -34.53 12.93
N GLY A 435 -17.69 -34.64 13.56
CA GLY A 435 -18.66 -33.56 13.65
C GLY A 435 -19.99 -33.95 13.04
N ALA A 436 -20.46 -33.19 12.05
CA ALA A 436 -21.70 -33.47 11.33
C ALA A 436 -21.38 -34.09 9.97
N GLY A 437 -22.16 -35.08 9.55
CA GLY A 437 -21.95 -35.82 8.31
C GLY A 437 -21.20 -37.14 8.52
N VAL A 438 -20.80 -37.79 7.43
CA VAL A 438 -20.38 -39.21 7.47
C VAL A 438 -18.87 -39.29 7.48
N ASP A 439 -18.30 -39.47 8.67
CA ASP A 439 -16.87 -39.26 8.88
C ASP A 439 -16.07 -40.57 8.97
N ARG A 440 -14.77 -40.45 8.69
CA ARG A 440 -13.80 -41.51 8.90
C ARG A 440 -12.64 -41.00 9.75
N LEU A 441 -12.52 -41.55 10.95
CA LEU A 441 -11.46 -41.23 11.91
C LEU A 441 -10.53 -42.42 12.10
N ILE A 442 -9.22 -42.16 12.06
CA ILE A 442 -8.16 -43.14 12.35
C ILE A 442 -7.21 -42.50 13.36
N GLY A 443 -7.10 -43.07 14.57
CA GLY A 443 -6.19 -42.58 15.61
C GLY A 443 -4.74 -42.80 15.20
N GLY A 444 -4.34 -44.06 15.04
CA GLY A 444 -3.01 -44.42 14.57
C GLY A 444 -2.25 -45.16 15.66
N GLY A 445 -1.18 -44.59 16.19
CA GLY A 445 -0.39 -45.22 17.26
C GLY A 445 -0.25 -44.31 18.46
N GLY A 446 -0.68 -44.76 19.63
CA GLY A 446 -0.71 -44.03 20.89
C GLY A 446 -2.06 -44.22 21.55
N ASN A 447 -2.35 -43.51 22.64
CA ASN A 447 -3.68 -43.62 23.27
C ASN A 447 -4.56 -42.50 22.75
N ASP A 448 -5.44 -42.81 21.82
CA ASP A 448 -6.20 -41.84 21.06
C ASP A 448 -7.62 -41.66 21.59
N ARG A 449 -8.22 -40.50 21.31
CA ARG A 449 -9.62 -40.21 21.59
C ARG A 449 -10.32 -39.80 20.31
N LEU A 450 -11.22 -40.65 19.83
CA LEU A 450 -11.99 -40.44 18.61
C LEU A 450 -13.47 -40.21 18.95
N ILE A 451 -14.05 -39.15 18.37
CA ILE A 451 -15.45 -38.80 18.50
C ILE A 451 -16.02 -38.64 17.09
N GLY A 452 -16.95 -39.51 16.68
CA GLY A 452 -17.60 -39.45 15.37
C GLY A 452 -18.49 -38.23 15.28
N GLY A 453 -19.60 -38.24 16.01
CA GLY A 453 -20.53 -37.11 16.08
C GLY A 453 -21.92 -37.53 15.61
N GLY A 454 -22.39 -36.90 14.54
CA GLY A 454 -23.66 -37.22 13.89
C GLY A 454 -23.53 -38.33 12.84
N ASP A 455 -24.66 -38.82 12.34
CA ASP A 455 -24.72 -39.70 11.16
C ASP A 455 -24.00 -41.06 11.26
N ARG A 456 -23.20 -41.45 10.27
CA ARG A 456 -22.75 -42.85 10.15
C ARG A 456 -21.25 -42.88 10.02
N ASP A 457 -20.59 -43.01 11.15
CA ASP A 457 -19.14 -42.83 11.21
C ASP A 457 -18.39 -44.15 11.22
N VAL A 458 -17.13 -44.07 10.82
CA VAL A 458 -16.15 -45.15 10.93
C VAL A 458 -14.98 -44.67 11.77
N LEU A 459 -14.85 -45.24 12.97
CA LEU A 459 -13.77 -44.93 13.90
C LEU A 459 -12.83 -46.14 13.99
N THR A 460 -11.53 -45.90 13.89
CA THR A 460 -10.48 -46.90 14.00
C THR A 460 -9.44 -46.38 14.99
N GLY A 461 -9.28 -47.03 16.15
CA GLY A 461 -8.31 -46.62 17.19
C GLY A 461 -6.89 -46.79 16.68
N GLY A 462 -6.45 -48.04 16.56
CA GLY A 462 -5.14 -48.36 16.01
C GLY A 462 -4.30 -49.13 17.01
N GLY A 463 -3.14 -48.62 17.42
CA GLY A 463 -2.32 -49.24 18.44
C GLY A 463 -2.25 -48.38 19.69
N GLY A 464 -2.55 -48.94 20.86
CA GLY A 464 -2.59 -48.23 22.13
C GLY A 464 -3.97 -48.38 22.77
N ASN A 465 -4.19 -47.74 23.92
CA ASN A 465 -5.46 -47.86 24.65
C ASN A 465 -6.38 -46.69 24.26
N ASP A 466 -7.25 -46.93 23.29
CA ASP A 466 -8.02 -45.87 22.66
C ASP A 466 -9.40 -45.67 23.30
N THR A 467 -9.98 -44.48 23.11
CA THR A 467 -11.38 -44.20 23.46
C THR A 467 -12.14 -43.79 22.21
N LEU A 468 -13.07 -44.63 21.77
CA LEU A 468 -13.89 -44.42 20.60
C LEU A 468 -15.34 -44.13 21.01
N ILE A 469 -15.88 -43.02 20.54
CA ILE A 469 -17.26 -42.58 20.79
C ILE A 469 -17.93 -42.34 19.43
N GLY A 470 -18.86 -43.21 19.04
CA GLY A 470 -19.59 -43.09 17.76
C GLY A 470 -20.44 -41.82 17.74
N GLY A 471 -21.36 -41.71 18.70
CA GLY A 471 -22.21 -40.53 18.84
C GLY A 471 -23.65 -40.89 18.49
N SER A 472 -24.21 -40.29 17.46
CA SER A 472 -25.55 -40.64 16.98
C SER A 472 -25.51 -41.20 15.57
N GLY A 473 -26.24 -42.28 15.34
CA GLY A 473 -26.60 -42.78 14.02
C GLY A 473 -26.26 -44.26 13.83
N ARG A 474 -25.33 -44.68 12.96
CA ARG A 474 -25.11 -46.14 12.79
C ARG A 474 -23.65 -46.49 12.61
N ASP A 475 -22.90 -46.40 13.69
CA ASP A 475 -21.46 -46.28 13.61
C ASP A 475 -20.77 -47.62 13.54
N ARG A 476 -19.52 -47.59 13.08
CA ARG A 476 -18.61 -48.73 13.12
C ARG A 476 -17.34 -48.33 13.86
N LEU A 477 -17.10 -48.93 15.01
CA LEU A 477 -15.93 -48.70 15.85
C LEU A 477 -15.06 -49.95 15.84
N LEU A 478 -13.76 -49.75 15.57
CA LEU A 478 -12.72 -50.77 15.62
C LEU A 478 -11.62 -50.28 16.57
N GLY A 479 -11.43 -50.92 17.73
CA GLY A 479 -10.34 -50.58 18.66
C GLY A 479 -8.97 -50.95 18.08
N ASN A 480 -8.86 -52.19 17.60
CA ASN A 480 -7.64 -52.84 17.10
C ASN A 480 -6.71 -53.33 18.21
N ALA A 481 -5.55 -52.74 18.46
CA ALA A 481 -4.56 -53.31 19.37
C ALA A 481 -4.41 -52.45 20.62
N GLY A 482 -4.62 -53.04 21.79
CA GLY A 482 -4.56 -52.36 23.09
C GLY A 482 -5.88 -52.53 23.83
N GLY A 483 -5.97 -51.99 25.05
CA GLY A 483 -7.17 -52.07 25.88
C GLY A 483 -8.08 -50.88 25.59
N ASP A 484 -9.03 -51.06 24.70
CA ASP A 484 -9.83 -49.99 24.12
C ASP A 484 -11.14 -49.77 24.85
N ARG A 485 -11.66 -48.55 24.80
CA ARG A 485 -12.95 -48.17 25.34
C ARG A 485 -13.89 -47.73 24.22
N LEU A 486 -14.91 -48.54 23.93
CA LEU A 486 -15.83 -48.31 22.81
C LEU A 486 -17.24 -47.96 23.31
N ALA A 487 -17.74 -46.80 22.90
CA ALA A 487 -19.10 -46.36 23.12
C ALA A 487 -19.78 -46.07 21.76
N GLY A 488 -20.70 -46.93 21.33
CA GLY A 488 -21.45 -46.70 20.08
C GLY A 488 -22.26 -45.40 20.13
N GLY A 489 -22.88 -45.11 21.27
CA GLY A 489 -23.81 -43.99 21.38
C GLY A 489 -25.18 -44.39 20.85
N SER A 490 -26.02 -43.43 20.43
CA SER A 490 -27.37 -43.74 19.99
C SER A 490 -27.41 -44.31 18.58
N GLY A 491 -28.02 -45.47 18.40
CA GLY A 491 -28.19 -46.08 17.09
C GLY A 491 -27.92 -47.57 17.07
N ASN A 492 -27.66 -48.12 15.88
CA ASN A 492 -27.45 -49.55 15.71
C ASN A 492 -26.00 -49.85 15.32
N ASP A 493 -25.10 -49.73 16.29
CA ASP A 493 -23.66 -49.68 16.02
C ASP A 493 -23.01 -51.05 15.93
N ARG A 494 -21.87 -51.11 15.26
CA ARG A 494 -21.00 -52.29 15.21
C ARG A 494 -19.69 -51.98 15.92
N LEU A 495 -19.39 -52.76 16.95
CA LEU A 495 -18.22 -52.60 17.79
C LEU A 495 -17.32 -53.84 17.66
N VAL A 496 -16.03 -53.61 17.47
CA VAL A 496 -14.98 -54.63 17.45
C VAL A 496 -13.87 -54.12 18.36
N GLY A 497 -13.60 -54.83 19.45
CA GLY A 497 -12.54 -54.45 20.39
C GLY A 497 -11.17 -54.67 19.76
N GLY A 498 -10.94 -55.89 19.26
CA GLY A 498 -9.68 -56.32 18.69
C GLY A 498 -8.88 -57.14 19.70
N GLY A 499 -7.61 -56.79 19.88
CA GLY A 499 -6.69 -57.47 20.78
C GLY A 499 -6.36 -56.60 21.97
N GLY A 500 -6.68 -57.08 23.16
CA GLY A 500 -6.40 -56.39 24.42
C GLY A 500 -7.47 -56.71 25.43
N ASN A 501 -7.67 -55.83 26.40
CA ASN A 501 -8.74 -55.97 27.38
C ASN A 501 -9.71 -54.81 27.18
N ASP A 502 -10.76 -55.05 26.40
CA ASP A 502 -11.59 -53.97 25.90
C ASP A 502 -12.77 -53.70 26.83
N THR A 503 -13.25 -52.45 26.82
CA THR A 503 -14.41 -52.01 27.58
C THR A 503 -15.47 -51.46 26.65
N PHE A 504 -16.61 -52.15 26.56
CA PHE A 504 -17.75 -51.71 25.77
C PHE A 504 -18.79 -51.03 26.66
N VAL A 505 -19.20 -49.82 26.30
CA VAL A 505 -20.15 -49.02 27.08
C VAL A 505 -21.58 -49.39 26.72
N LEU A 506 -22.35 -49.78 27.73
CA LEU A 506 -23.78 -50.02 27.65
C LEU A 506 -24.52 -48.89 28.36
N ALA A 507 -25.50 -48.30 27.68
CA ALA A 507 -26.38 -47.27 28.23
C ALA A 507 -27.81 -47.50 27.74
N THR A 508 -28.79 -46.90 28.41
CA THR A 508 -30.19 -46.92 27.97
C THR A 508 -30.42 -45.89 26.87
N GLY A 509 -31.40 -46.16 25.98
CA GLY A 509 -31.75 -45.23 24.91
C GLY A 509 -30.71 -45.10 23.79
N THR A 510 -29.64 -45.92 23.83
CA THR A 510 -28.56 -45.91 22.83
C THR A 510 -28.84 -46.80 21.62
N GLY A 511 -30.03 -47.40 21.50
CA GLY A 511 -30.31 -48.36 20.43
C GLY A 511 -29.55 -49.69 20.61
N ARG A 512 -29.48 -50.50 19.55
CA ARG A 512 -28.99 -51.87 19.61
C ARG A 512 -27.56 -52.00 19.06
N GLY A 513 -26.58 -52.00 19.96
CA GLY A 513 -25.19 -52.31 19.62
C GLY A 513 -24.97 -53.78 19.26
N VAL A 514 -23.99 -54.05 18.40
CA VAL A 514 -23.51 -55.40 18.06
C VAL A 514 -22.01 -55.47 18.33
N ILE A 515 -21.61 -56.30 19.30
CA ILE A 515 -20.19 -56.57 19.59
C ILE A 515 -19.80 -57.88 18.91
N GLN A 516 -18.73 -57.86 18.11
CA GLN A 516 -18.37 -58.98 17.23
C GLN A 516 -17.42 -60.00 17.87
N ASP A 517 -16.61 -59.57 18.84
CA ASP A 517 -15.45 -60.31 19.33
C ASP A 517 -15.32 -60.32 20.86
N PHE A 518 -16.41 -60.01 21.58
CA PHE A 518 -16.42 -60.01 23.05
C PHE A 518 -15.90 -61.34 23.63
N GLY A 519 -14.88 -61.27 24.47
CA GLY A 519 -14.31 -62.41 25.16
C GLY A 519 -13.61 -62.00 26.46
N ASN A 520 -13.05 -62.96 27.20
CA ASN A 520 -12.22 -62.61 28.34
C ASN A 520 -10.83 -62.14 27.85
N PRO A 521 -10.29 -61.00 28.33
CA PRO A 521 -10.66 -60.27 29.56
C PRO A 521 -11.53 -59.01 29.37
N ASP A 522 -12.31 -58.88 28.30
CA ASP A 522 -13.16 -57.72 28.04
C ASP A 522 -14.20 -57.47 29.14
N ARG A 523 -14.74 -56.25 29.15
CA ARG A 523 -15.69 -55.76 30.13
C ARG A 523 -16.83 -54.97 29.47
N LEU A 524 -17.99 -55.03 30.10
CA LEU A 524 -19.17 -54.24 29.77
C LEU A 524 -19.33 -53.16 30.85
N LEU A 525 -19.15 -51.88 30.48
CA LEU A 525 -19.42 -50.76 31.39
C LEU A 525 -20.91 -50.43 31.39
N LEU A 526 -21.54 -50.48 32.56
CA LEU A 526 -22.92 -50.10 32.80
C LEU A 526 -23.01 -48.60 33.12
N ALA A 527 -23.30 -47.78 32.10
CA ALA A 527 -23.48 -46.34 32.26
C ALA A 527 -24.93 -45.95 32.60
N ASN A 528 -25.15 -44.68 32.93
CA ASN A 528 -26.48 -44.09 33.18
C ASN A 528 -27.30 -44.81 34.26
N ASN A 529 -26.66 -45.18 35.36
CA ASN A 529 -27.26 -45.91 36.49
C ASN A 529 -27.84 -47.29 36.13
N LEU A 530 -27.35 -47.91 35.06
CA LEU A 530 -27.60 -49.33 34.81
C LEU A 530 -26.98 -50.16 35.93
N SER A 531 -27.76 -51.10 36.46
CA SER A 531 -27.29 -52.11 37.40
C SER A 531 -27.40 -53.48 36.74
N ILE A 532 -26.44 -54.37 37.03
CA ILE A 532 -26.46 -55.76 36.58
C ILE A 532 -27.78 -56.46 36.93
N ASP A 533 -28.35 -56.15 38.09
CA ASP A 533 -29.62 -56.72 38.57
C ASP A 533 -30.83 -56.32 37.72
N SER A 534 -30.70 -55.25 36.92
CA SER A 534 -31.76 -54.77 36.01
C SER A 534 -31.71 -55.41 34.63
N LEU A 535 -30.68 -56.21 34.35
CA LEU A 535 -30.42 -56.78 33.03
C LEU A 535 -31.07 -58.16 32.88
N THR A 536 -31.54 -58.44 31.67
CA THR A 536 -31.98 -59.78 31.24
C THR A 536 -31.03 -60.28 30.16
N ILE A 537 -30.31 -61.37 30.45
CA ILE A 537 -29.34 -62.00 29.55
C ILE A 537 -29.96 -63.27 28.98
N THR A 538 -30.02 -63.39 27.66
CA THR A 538 -30.71 -64.50 26.97
C THR A 538 -29.91 -65.00 25.77
N GLN A 539 -29.95 -66.31 25.52
CA GLN A 539 -29.38 -66.90 24.30
C GLN A 539 -30.29 -66.65 23.09
N GLN A 540 -29.70 -66.27 21.95
CA GLN A 540 -30.37 -66.17 20.66
C GLN A 540 -29.50 -66.83 19.57
N GLY A 541 -29.80 -68.09 19.23
CA GLY A 541 -28.94 -68.87 18.35
C GLY A 541 -27.56 -69.06 18.97
N ASN A 542 -26.48 -68.68 18.28
CA ASN A 542 -25.10 -68.73 18.79
C ASN A 542 -24.65 -67.43 19.47
N ASN A 543 -25.57 -66.50 19.74
CA ASN A 543 -25.27 -65.17 20.24
C ASN A 543 -25.95 -64.94 21.60
N THR A 544 -25.42 -64.00 22.39
CA THR A 544 -26.02 -63.53 23.63
C THR A 544 -26.70 -62.18 23.44
N LEU A 545 -27.92 -62.03 23.94
CA LEU A 545 -28.69 -60.80 23.89
C LEU A 545 -28.89 -60.25 25.30
N ILE A 546 -28.44 -59.02 25.55
CA ILE A 546 -28.58 -58.31 26.83
C ILE A 546 -29.64 -57.22 26.68
N ARG A 547 -30.62 -57.24 27.59
CA ARG A 547 -31.79 -56.35 27.59
C ARG A 547 -31.99 -55.66 28.94
N GLN A 548 -32.68 -54.52 28.92
CA GLN A 548 -33.22 -53.89 30.11
C GLN A 548 -34.67 -53.47 29.84
N GLN A 549 -35.62 -53.89 30.69
CA GLN A 549 -37.06 -53.57 30.57
C GLN A 549 -37.70 -53.82 29.18
N GLY A 550 -37.11 -54.71 28.36
CA GLY A 550 -37.58 -55.03 27.02
C GLY A 550 -36.75 -54.39 25.89
N ASP A 551 -36.01 -53.32 26.18
CA ASP A 551 -35.10 -52.69 25.24
C ASP A 551 -33.83 -53.52 25.07
N VAL A 552 -33.38 -53.67 23.84
CA VAL A 552 -32.11 -54.36 23.54
C VAL A 552 -30.97 -53.37 23.66
N LEU A 553 -30.08 -53.65 24.61
CA LEU A 553 -28.85 -52.87 24.78
C LEU A 553 -27.77 -53.35 23.81
N VAL A 554 -27.52 -54.66 23.78
CA VAL A 554 -26.45 -55.22 22.96
C VAL A 554 -26.69 -56.68 22.56
N LEU A 555 -26.20 -57.04 21.37
CA LEU A 555 -26.03 -58.40 20.89
C LEU A 555 -24.54 -58.76 20.84
N LEU A 556 -24.12 -59.77 21.60
CA LEU A 556 -22.76 -60.33 21.57
C LEU A 556 -22.73 -61.50 20.59
N LEU A 557 -21.98 -61.38 19.50
CA LEU A 557 -21.89 -62.42 18.48
C LEU A 557 -20.99 -63.57 18.94
N GLY A 558 -21.44 -64.82 18.74
CA GLY A 558 -20.65 -66.01 19.04
C GLY A 558 -20.47 -66.33 20.53
N VAL A 559 -21.01 -65.51 21.43
CA VAL A 559 -20.91 -65.70 22.89
C VAL A 559 -22.08 -66.55 23.40
N GLN A 560 -21.79 -67.41 24.38
CA GLN A 560 -22.81 -68.22 25.07
C GLN A 560 -23.30 -67.49 26.32
N ALA A 561 -24.61 -67.41 26.53
CA ALA A 561 -25.20 -66.64 27.62
C ALA A 561 -24.80 -67.15 29.01
N ASN A 562 -24.46 -68.44 29.14
CA ASN A 562 -24.02 -69.05 30.39
C ASN A 562 -22.54 -68.80 30.72
N THR A 563 -21.77 -68.17 29.83
CA THR A 563 -20.38 -67.76 30.09
C THR A 563 -20.27 -66.31 30.55
N ILE A 564 -21.38 -65.57 30.59
CA ILE A 564 -21.42 -64.20 31.08
C ILE A 564 -21.69 -64.21 32.60
N ASP A 565 -20.82 -63.60 33.39
CA ASP A 565 -20.95 -63.49 34.84
C ASP A 565 -20.70 -62.06 35.36
N ALA A 566 -20.72 -61.88 36.68
CA ALA A 566 -20.59 -60.55 37.29
C ALA A 566 -19.22 -59.88 37.07
N ALA A 567 -18.16 -60.65 36.80
CA ALA A 567 -16.82 -60.11 36.54
C ALA A 567 -16.71 -59.48 35.15
N ASP A 568 -17.60 -59.82 34.22
CA ASP A 568 -17.67 -59.21 32.89
C ASP A 568 -18.25 -57.79 32.94
N PHE A 569 -18.85 -57.37 34.05
CA PHE A 569 -19.47 -56.06 34.19
C PHE A 569 -18.68 -55.14 35.12
N ILE A 570 -18.64 -53.85 34.75
CA ILE A 570 -18.14 -52.76 35.59
C ILE A 570 -19.16 -51.62 35.59
N THR A 571 -19.13 -50.76 36.61
CA THR A 571 -20.08 -49.64 36.81
C THR A 571 -19.37 -48.30 36.86
#